data_AF-A0AA88GXA8-F1
#
_entry.id   AF-A0AA88GXA8-F1
#
_cell.length_a   1.000
_cell.length_b   1.000
_cell.length_c   1.000
_cell.angle_alpha   90.00
_cell.angle_beta   90.00
_cell.angle_gamma   90.00
#
_symmetry.space_group_name_H-M   'P 1'
#
loop_
_entity.id
_entity.type
_entity.pdbx_description
1 polymer ?
#
loop_
_entity_poly.entity_id
_entity_poly.type
_entity_poly.pdbx_seq_one_letter_code
_entity_poly.pdbx_strand_id
1 'polypeptide(L)'
;MFSKRKQQNPFRRIAQTKDSPVDSKKLKKLLIVRGQEPDHFFKCICEKFNGFVKNPELLNWRTRVFSPYEPDDSFAFLCSVDVLDQAELTPEHVERFRFHFDYDFVVFPMYAGFNISSEVIKSVFNEIMSIMKDLISSKRVAILFLRGSNAYSVPSRLGYISNNLESGFADCTSQPMMEIDVSRLNEICMNSSILLEFKTKHLELFSQHVKQKSVDLSQTYKWGLPVENCIYLSQWNILATAEERKKICMLIHKTERVMFTPWYGFSHGNQLCHDLVRYFCKYLVLEYLIGDDTVFKTKLSQKYQNFQLCDIVVTSAQE
;
A
#
# COMPACT_ATOMS: atom_id res chain seq x y z
N MET A 1 -42.26 -0.46 12.77
CA MET A 1 -41.42 0.67 12.32
C MET A 1 -39.97 0.22 12.20
N PHE A 2 -39.54 -0.21 11.01
CA PHE A 2 -38.12 -0.44 10.76
C PHE A 2 -37.47 0.90 10.46
N SER A 3 -36.78 1.46 11.46
CA SER A 3 -35.87 2.58 11.25
C SER A 3 -34.86 2.17 10.17
N LYS A 4 -34.91 2.84 9.01
CA LYS A 4 -33.85 2.79 8.01
C LYS A 4 -32.58 3.32 8.67
N ARG A 5 -31.83 2.46 9.35
CA ARG A 5 -30.40 2.69 9.59
C ARG A 5 -29.81 2.85 8.19
N LYS A 6 -29.58 4.09 7.75
CA LYS A 6 -28.61 4.35 6.68
C LYS A 6 -27.37 3.59 7.12
N GLN A 7 -27.06 2.47 6.46
CA GLN A 7 -25.81 1.76 6.65
C GLN A 7 -24.71 2.80 6.41
N GLN A 8 -24.19 3.37 7.49
CA GLN A 8 -23.01 4.22 7.39
C GLN A 8 -21.93 3.29 6.87
N ASN A 9 -21.30 3.65 5.75
CA ASN A 9 -20.12 2.95 5.29
C ASN A 9 -19.15 2.88 6.48
N PRO A 10 -18.76 1.67 6.93
CA PRO A 10 -17.86 1.55 8.07
C PRO A 10 -16.50 2.20 7.81
N PHE A 11 -16.14 2.34 6.53
CA PHE A 11 -14.94 3.03 6.10
C PHE A 11 -15.19 4.53 6.03
N ARG A 12 -14.33 5.30 6.71
CA ARG A 12 -14.44 6.76 6.77
C ARG A 12 -13.65 7.38 5.64
N ARG A 13 -14.35 8.01 4.69
CA ARG A 13 -13.71 8.72 3.59
C ARG A 13 -13.05 10.01 4.04
N ILE A 14 -11.78 10.20 3.66
CA ILE A 14 -10.99 11.39 3.99
C ILE A 14 -10.60 12.21 2.76
N ALA A 15 -10.58 11.60 1.57
CA ALA A 15 -10.40 12.29 0.31
C ALA A 15 -11.08 11.53 -0.84
N GLN A 16 -11.53 12.28 -1.85
CA GLN A 16 -12.01 11.73 -3.13
C GLN A 16 -11.73 12.68 -4.29
N THR A 17 -11.74 12.18 -5.51
CA THR A 17 -11.64 13.02 -6.70
C THR A 17 -12.92 13.82 -6.93
N LYS A 18 -12.78 15.08 -7.36
CA LYS A 18 -13.89 15.92 -7.84
C LYS A 18 -14.30 15.59 -9.28
N ASP A 19 -13.47 14.83 -9.98
CA ASP A 19 -13.69 14.49 -11.39
C ASP A 19 -14.89 13.54 -11.55
N SER A 20 -15.43 13.46 -12.76
CA SER A 20 -16.60 12.63 -13.03
C SER A 20 -16.31 11.13 -12.79
N PRO A 21 -17.32 10.30 -12.46
CA PRO A 21 -17.14 8.85 -12.33
C PRO A 21 -16.61 8.15 -13.60
N VAL A 22 -16.78 8.78 -14.77
CA VAL A 22 -16.27 8.25 -16.05
C VAL A 22 -14.76 8.43 -16.12
N ASP A 23 -14.25 9.58 -15.68
CA ASP A 23 -12.82 9.91 -15.67
C ASP A 23 -12.04 9.14 -14.60
N SER A 24 -12.74 8.62 -13.57
CA SER A 24 -12.13 7.90 -12.45
C SER A 24 -11.97 6.40 -12.68
N LYS A 25 -12.43 5.82 -13.80
CA LYS A 25 -12.35 4.37 -14.06
C LYS A 25 -10.93 3.78 -14.05
N LYS A 26 -9.90 4.60 -14.32
CA LYS A 26 -8.49 4.20 -14.26
C LYS A 26 -7.85 4.41 -12.89
N LEU A 27 -8.48 5.22 -12.04
CA LEU A 27 -8.01 5.56 -10.70
C LEU A 27 -8.38 4.47 -9.70
N LYS A 28 -7.68 4.46 -8.58
CA LYS A 28 -7.65 3.35 -7.63
C LYS A 28 -8.18 3.76 -6.27
N LYS A 29 -8.77 2.81 -5.54
CA LYS A 29 -9.28 3.06 -4.19
C LYS A 29 -8.28 2.59 -3.15
N LEU A 30 -7.96 3.47 -2.20
CA LEU A 30 -7.05 3.19 -1.10
C LEU A 30 -7.80 3.05 0.22
N LEU A 31 -7.47 2.01 1.00
CA LEU A 31 -7.88 1.87 2.39
C LEU A 31 -6.66 1.93 3.33
N ILE A 32 -6.69 2.81 4.33
CA ILE A 32 -5.71 2.83 5.42
C ILE A 32 -6.33 2.15 6.63
N VAL A 33 -5.73 1.06 7.09
CA VAL A 33 -6.17 0.37 8.33
C VAL A 33 -5.33 0.88 9.49
N ARG A 34 -5.85 1.89 10.19
CA ARG A 34 -5.19 2.60 11.30
C ARG A 34 -5.11 1.72 12.54
N GLY A 35 -3.93 1.70 13.17
CA GLY A 35 -3.69 1.16 14.49
C GLY A 35 -3.72 2.23 15.58
N GLN A 36 -2.77 2.16 16.50
CA GLN A 36 -2.58 3.17 17.56
C GLN A 36 -1.46 4.16 17.21
N GLU A 37 -1.37 4.60 15.95
CA GLU A 37 -0.36 5.57 15.54
C GLU A 37 -0.51 6.89 16.32
N PRO A 38 0.61 7.48 16.79
CA PRO A 38 0.60 8.85 17.26
C PRO A 38 0.02 9.80 16.20
N ASP A 39 -0.77 10.76 16.66
CA ASP A 39 -1.57 11.63 15.80
C ASP A 39 -0.77 12.32 14.68
N HIS A 40 0.43 12.81 14.97
CA HIS A 40 1.26 13.49 13.98
C HIS A 40 1.74 12.53 12.89
N PHE A 41 2.10 11.29 13.23
CA PHE A 41 2.48 10.27 12.23
C PHE A 41 1.28 9.90 11.36
N PHE A 42 0.11 9.68 11.96
CA PHE A 42 -1.09 9.35 11.21
C PHE A 42 -1.52 10.49 10.28
N LYS A 43 -1.41 11.74 10.74
CA LYS A 43 -1.62 12.94 9.91
C LYS A 43 -0.73 12.91 8.67
N CYS A 44 0.58 12.72 8.84
CA CYS A 44 1.52 12.66 7.71
C CYS A 44 1.18 11.55 6.70
N ILE A 45 0.68 10.42 7.20
CA ILE A 45 0.21 9.31 6.36
C ILE A 45 -0.97 9.73 5.49
N CYS A 46 -1.99 10.32 6.11
CA CYS A 46 -3.18 10.78 5.40
C CYS A 46 -2.84 11.88 4.38
N GLU A 47 -2.06 12.89 4.78
CA GLU A 47 -1.67 14.00 3.91
C GLU A 47 -0.89 13.53 2.66
N LYS A 48 0.00 12.54 2.81
CA LYS A 48 0.73 11.98 1.67
C LYS A 48 -0.19 11.23 0.71
N PHE A 49 -1.06 10.35 1.20
CA PHE A 49 -1.97 9.62 0.32
C PHE A 49 -3.05 10.49 -0.31
N ASN A 50 -3.47 11.56 0.38
CA ASN A 50 -4.34 12.59 -0.21
C ASN A 50 -3.63 13.33 -1.37
N GLY A 51 -2.30 13.48 -1.33
CA GLY A 51 -1.48 13.97 -2.44
C GLY A 51 -1.48 13.09 -3.68
N PHE A 52 -1.90 11.82 -3.57
CA PHE A 52 -1.99 10.90 -4.70
C PHE A 52 -3.41 10.81 -5.29
N VAL A 53 -4.37 11.52 -4.70
CA VAL A 53 -5.75 11.63 -5.20
C VAL A 53 -5.80 12.71 -6.27
N LYS A 54 -6.39 12.39 -7.42
CA LYS A 54 -6.54 13.34 -8.52
C LYS A 54 -7.58 14.40 -8.17
N ASN A 55 -7.22 15.69 -8.29
CA ASN A 55 -8.10 16.82 -8.02
C ASN A 55 -8.95 16.63 -6.73
N PRO A 56 -8.31 16.59 -5.54
CA PRO A 56 -8.94 16.09 -4.34
C PRO A 56 -10.00 17.05 -3.76
N GLU A 57 -11.14 16.48 -3.40
CA GLU A 57 -12.08 16.96 -2.39
C GLU A 57 -11.72 16.33 -1.04
N LEU A 58 -11.48 17.17 -0.03
CA LEU A 58 -11.07 16.73 1.30
C LEU A 58 -12.28 16.67 2.22
N LEU A 59 -12.35 15.61 3.02
CA LEU A 59 -13.48 15.32 3.89
C LEU A 59 -13.03 15.27 5.35
N ASN A 60 -13.93 15.69 6.24
CA ASN A 60 -13.65 15.72 7.68
C ASN A 60 -13.55 14.31 8.27
N TRP A 61 -12.48 14.09 9.03
CA TRP A 61 -12.34 12.91 9.89
C TRP A 61 -12.12 13.34 11.34
N ARG A 62 -13.11 13.05 12.20
CA ARG A 62 -13.09 13.40 13.63
C ARG A 62 -12.62 14.84 13.89
N THR A 63 -13.22 15.80 13.18
CA THR A 63 -12.93 17.26 13.18
C THR A 63 -11.66 17.72 12.46
N ARG A 64 -10.89 16.83 11.84
CA ARG A 64 -9.67 17.17 11.10
C ARG A 64 -9.87 17.05 9.59
N VAL A 65 -9.22 17.95 8.85
CA VAL A 65 -9.02 17.85 7.41
C VAL A 65 -7.53 17.63 7.17
N PHE A 66 -7.21 16.66 6.32
CA PHE A 66 -5.83 16.33 5.97
C PHE A 66 -5.49 16.91 4.60
N SER A 67 -4.65 17.94 4.57
CA SER A 67 -4.27 18.60 3.32
C SER A 67 -3.29 17.74 2.51
N PRO A 68 -3.43 17.65 1.19
CA PRO A 68 -2.47 16.97 0.33
C PRO A 68 -1.05 17.51 0.51
N TYR A 69 -0.09 16.63 0.71
CA TYR A 69 1.33 16.97 0.62
C TYR A 69 1.77 16.89 -0.85
N GLU A 70 2.28 18.00 -1.41
CA GLU A 70 2.73 18.13 -2.81
C GLU A 70 1.72 17.53 -3.82
N PRO A 71 0.51 18.12 -3.95
CA PRO A 71 -0.47 17.63 -4.92
C PRO A 71 0.09 17.74 -6.35
N ASP A 72 0.05 16.62 -7.08
CA ASP A 72 0.51 16.54 -8.47
C ASP A 72 -0.45 15.67 -9.28
N ASP A 73 -1.39 16.31 -9.96
CA ASP A 73 -2.43 15.64 -10.76
C ASP A 73 -1.85 14.82 -11.91
N SER A 74 -0.66 15.16 -12.42
CA SER A 74 -0.01 14.39 -13.48
C SER A 74 0.39 12.99 -12.99
N PHE A 75 0.65 12.87 -11.68
CA PHE A 75 1.06 11.63 -11.07
C PHE A 75 -0.05 10.91 -10.31
N ALA A 76 -1.15 11.60 -10.00
CA ALA A 76 -2.27 11.06 -9.26
C ALA A 76 -2.79 9.75 -9.85
N PHE A 77 -3.04 8.77 -8.97
CA PHE A 77 -3.51 7.44 -9.36
C PHE A 77 -4.65 6.94 -8.45
N LEU A 78 -5.01 7.72 -7.43
CA LEU A 78 -6.11 7.41 -6.52
C LEU A 78 -7.36 8.23 -6.87
N CYS A 79 -8.53 7.61 -6.72
CA CYS A 79 -9.81 8.31 -6.75
C CYS A 79 -10.37 8.56 -5.35
N SER A 80 -9.96 7.78 -4.36
CA SER A 80 -10.38 7.99 -2.97
C SER A 80 -9.40 7.38 -1.97
N VAL A 81 -9.40 7.97 -0.78
CA VAL A 81 -8.72 7.45 0.41
C VAL A 81 -9.75 7.31 1.52
N ASP A 82 -9.92 6.08 1.98
CA ASP A 82 -10.77 5.74 3.11
C ASP A 82 -9.90 5.24 4.28
N VAL A 83 -10.36 5.46 5.51
CA VAL A 83 -9.71 5.06 6.75
C VAL A 83 -10.61 4.11 7.52
N LEU A 84 -10.03 3.04 8.03
CA LEU A 84 -10.63 2.14 9.00
C LEU A 84 -9.80 2.17 10.28
N ASP A 85 -10.41 2.58 11.39
CA ASP A 85 -9.76 2.52 12.71
C ASP A 85 -9.96 1.13 13.30
N GLN A 86 -8.89 0.39 13.59
CA GLN A 86 -8.99 -0.97 14.14
C GLN A 86 -9.75 -0.99 15.48
N ALA A 87 -9.75 0.12 16.22
CA ALA A 87 -10.49 0.22 17.49
C ALA A 87 -12.02 0.29 17.30
N GLU A 88 -12.49 0.55 16.08
CA GLU A 88 -13.91 0.65 15.72
C GLU A 88 -14.45 -0.61 15.04
N LEU A 89 -13.66 -1.69 14.97
CA LEU A 89 -14.06 -2.91 14.28
C LEU A 89 -15.24 -3.60 14.94
N THR A 90 -16.13 -4.08 14.08
CA THR A 90 -17.35 -4.81 14.43
C THR A 90 -17.55 -5.98 13.47
N PRO A 91 -18.39 -6.97 13.79
CA PRO A 91 -18.68 -8.08 12.89
C PRO A 91 -19.18 -7.66 11.48
N GLU A 92 -19.89 -6.53 11.35
CA GLU A 92 -20.32 -6.00 10.05
C GLU A 92 -19.13 -5.69 9.13
N HIS A 93 -17.98 -5.32 9.69
CA HIS A 93 -16.77 -5.11 8.89
C HIS A 93 -16.31 -6.41 8.23
N VAL A 94 -16.44 -7.56 8.90
CA VAL A 94 -16.09 -8.86 8.29
C VAL A 94 -16.91 -9.11 7.05
N GLU A 95 -18.23 -8.90 7.12
CA GLU A 95 -19.12 -9.06 5.96
C GLU A 95 -18.72 -8.11 4.81
N ARG A 96 -18.37 -6.86 5.13
CA ARG A 96 -17.89 -5.89 4.13
C ARG A 96 -16.60 -6.35 3.47
N PHE A 97 -15.62 -6.80 4.24
CA PHE A 97 -14.38 -7.34 3.69
C PHE A 97 -14.62 -8.61 2.85
N ARG A 98 -15.57 -9.46 3.25
CA ARG A 98 -15.84 -10.73 2.57
C ARG A 98 -16.58 -10.54 1.24
N PHE A 99 -17.60 -9.67 1.21
CA PHE A 99 -18.55 -9.60 0.09
C PHE A 99 -18.53 -8.29 -0.68
N HIS A 100 -18.01 -7.22 -0.09
CA HIS A 100 -18.11 -5.85 -0.64
C HIS A 100 -16.76 -5.15 -0.74
N PHE A 101 -15.65 -5.87 -0.59
CA PHE A 101 -14.33 -5.28 -0.65
C PHE A 101 -13.99 -4.86 -2.09
N ASP A 102 -13.88 -3.54 -2.28
CA ASP A 102 -13.69 -2.89 -3.57
C ASP A 102 -12.45 -1.98 -3.63
N TYR A 103 -11.49 -2.18 -2.71
CA TYR A 103 -10.23 -1.45 -2.70
C TYR A 103 -9.15 -2.15 -3.53
N ASP A 104 -8.40 -1.37 -4.31
CA ASP A 104 -7.25 -1.86 -5.07
C ASP A 104 -5.97 -1.88 -4.22
N PHE A 105 -5.91 -1.01 -3.21
CA PHE A 105 -4.70 -0.76 -2.45
C PHE A 105 -5.00 -0.62 -0.95
N VAL A 106 -4.29 -1.38 -0.11
CA VAL A 106 -4.41 -1.32 1.35
C VAL A 106 -3.08 -0.95 1.96
N VAL A 107 -3.11 0.03 2.86
CA VAL A 107 -1.97 0.47 3.63
C VAL A 107 -2.16 0.06 5.09
N PHE A 108 -1.16 -0.63 5.63
CA PHE A 108 -1.05 -0.94 7.05
C PHE A 108 0.08 -0.10 7.66
N PRO A 109 -0.27 0.94 8.44
CA PRO A 109 0.69 1.73 9.18
C PRO A 109 1.40 0.95 10.29
N MET A 110 2.37 1.62 10.92
CA MET A 110 3.31 1.02 11.84
C MET A 110 2.69 0.28 13.03
N TYR A 111 1.58 0.77 13.59
CA TYR A 111 0.94 0.18 14.76
C TYR A 111 -0.32 -0.62 14.41
N ALA A 112 -0.56 -0.89 13.12
CA ALA A 112 -1.66 -1.75 12.70
C ALA A 112 -1.50 -3.18 13.28
N GLY A 113 -2.56 -3.67 13.93
CA GLY A 113 -2.60 -4.97 14.61
C GLY A 113 -2.08 -4.95 16.06
N PHE A 114 -1.54 -3.82 16.53
CA PHE A 114 -0.97 -3.68 17.89
C PHE A 114 -2.03 -3.29 18.94
N ASN A 115 -1.82 -3.72 20.20
CA ASN A 115 -2.62 -3.32 21.37
C ASN A 115 -4.15 -3.40 21.16
N ILE A 116 -4.60 -4.48 20.53
CA ILE A 116 -6.04 -4.74 20.40
C ILE A 116 -6.57 -5.17 21.78
N SER A 117 -7.19 -4.23 22.49
CA SER A 117 -7.58 -4.37 23.90
C SER A 117 -8.80 -5.27 24.14
N SER A 118 -9.63 -5.48 23.12
CA SER A 118 -10.86 -6.27 23.21
C SER A 118 -10.72 -7.59 22.46
N GLU A 119 -11.05 -8.69 23.13
CA GLU A 119 -11.08 -10.02 22.49
C GLU A 119 -12.08 -10.09 21.32
N VAL A 120 -13.18 -9.32 21.38
CA VAL A 120 -14.13 -9.22 20.27
C VAL A 120 -13.48 -8.55 19.05
N ILE A 121 -12.80 -7.41 19.26
CA ILE A 121 -12.10 -6.69 18.19
C ILE A 121 -10.98 -7.57 17.62
N LYS A 122 -10.26 -8.31 18.47
CA LYS A 122 -9.19 -9.20 18.08
C LYS A 122 -9.70 -10.36 17.22
N SER A 123 -10.85 -10.96 17.57
CA SER A 123 -11.52 -11.97 16.77
C SER A 123 -11.88 -11.43 15.38
N VAL A 124 -12.57 -10.29 15.33
CA VAL A 124 -12.95 -9.63 14.07
C VAL A 124 -11.72 -9.29 13.22
N PHE A 125 -10.67 -8.76 13.84
CA PHE A 125 -9.43 -8.42 13.16
C PHE A 125 -8.77 -9.66 12.54
N ASN A 126 -8.73 -10.79 13.28
CA ASN A 126 -8.18 -12.04 12.76
C ASN A 126 -8.95 -12.58 11.56
N GLU A 127 -10.29 -12.50 11.58
CA GLU A 127 -11.11 -12.87 10.42
C GLU A 127 -10.82 -11.98 9.21
N ILE A 128 -10.69 -10.66 9.41
CA ILE A 128 -10.29 -9.73 8.36
C ILE A 128 -8.90 -10.08 7.83
N MET A 129 -7.93 -10.43 8.68
CA MET A 129 -6.60 -10.85 8.24
C MET A 129 -6.65 -12.14 7.40
N SER A 130 -7.52 -13.09 7.73
CA SER A 130 -7.73 -14.28 6.92
C SER A 130 -8.25 -13.93 5.53
N ILE A 131 -9.24 -13.04 5.44
CA ILE A 131 -9.78 -12.55 4.15
C ILE A 131 -8.70 -11.81 3.36
N MET A 132 -7.92 -10.97 4.03
CA MET A 132 -6.81 -10.24 3.41
C MET A 132 -5.77 -11.19 2.81
N LYS A 133 -5.46 -12.29 3.48
CA LYS A 133 -4.56 -13.31 2.95
C LYS A 133 -5.07 -13.87 1.61
N ASP A 134 -6.36 -14.19 1.53
CA ASP A 134 -6.97 -14.68 0.28
C ASP A 134 -6.94 -13.63 -0.84
N LEU A 135 -7.21 -12.37 -0.51
CA LEU A 135 -7.13 -11.24 -1.45
C LEU A 135 -5.70 -11.02 -1.99
N ILE A 136 -4.70 -11.19 -1.13
CA ILE A 136 -3.28 -11.07 -1.51
C ILE A 136 -2.85 -12.25 -2.39
N SER A 137 -3.14 -13.49 -1.98
CA SER A 137 -2.76 -14.68 -2.74
C SER A 137 -3.45 -14.74 -4.11
N SER A 138 -4.65 -14.17 -4.24
CA SER A 138 -5.36 -14.00 -5.52
C SER A 138 -4.93 -12.75 -6.31
N LYS A 139 -3.96 -11.97 -5.81
CA LYS A 139 -3.41 -10.74 -6.42
C LYS A 139 -4.45 -9.64 -6.67
N ARG A 140 -5.61 -9.72 -6.01
CA ARG A 140 -6.71 -8.75 -6.15
C ARG A 140 -6.40 -7.40 -5.52
N VAL A 141 -5.55 -7.38 -4.52
CA VAL A 141 -5.19 -6.18 -3.75
C VAL A 141 -3.67 -6.00 -3.72
N ALA A 142 -3.23 -4.75 -3.81
CA ALA A 142 -1.88 -4.35 -3.48
C ALA A 142 -1.79 -3.98 -1.98
N ILE A 143 -0.69 -4.35 -1.33
CA ILE A 143 -0.46 -4.07 0.09
C ILE A 143 0.82 -3.27 0.27
N LEU A 144 0.71 -2.21 1.05
CA LEU A 144 1.86 -1.49 1.59
C LEU A 144 1.92 -1.64 3.10
N PHE A 145 3.01 -2.21 3.58
CA PHE A 145 3.37 -2.16 4.99
C PHE A 145 4.28 -0.97 5.23
N LEU A 146 3.86 -0.07 6.13
CA LEU A 146 4.72 1.04 6.52
C LEU A 146 5.82 0.52 7.44
N ARG A 147 5.48 -0.23 8.50
CA ARG A 147 6.39 -1.02 9.34
C ARG A 147 5.59 -2.00 10.21
N GLY A 148 6.30 -2.92 10.88
CA GLY A 148 5.79 -3.79 11.93
C GLY A 148 6.78 -4.92 12.18
N SER A 149 7.33 -5.05 13.39
CA SER A 149 8.32 -6.10 13.73
C SER A 149 7.93 -6.94 14.94
N ASN A 150 6.74 -6.72 15.49
CA ASN A 150 6.21 -7.47 16.62
C ASN A 150 5.37 -8.66 16.13
N ALA A 151 5.34 -9.74 16.90
CA ALA A 151 4.48 -10.91 16.73
C ALA A 151 2.99 -10.58 16.44
N TYR A 152 2.48 -9.46 16.96
CA TYR A 152 1.08 -9.05 16.77
C TYR A 152 0.85 -8.10 15.59
N SER A 153 1.91 -7.65 14.93
CA SER A 153 1.80 -6.75 13.77
C SER A 153 1.14 -7.45 12.59
N VAL A 154 0.45 -6.68 11.74
CA VAL A 154 -0.16 -7.21 10.51
C VAL A 154 0.81 -8.02 9.64
N PRO A 155 2.02 -7.54 9.28
CA PRO A 155 2.91 -8.33 8.44
C PRO A 155 3.33 -9.65 9.08
N SER A 156 3.41 -9.74 10.42
CA SER A 156 3.67 -11.02 11.09
C SER A 156 2.48 -11.98 11.02
N ARG A 157 1.25 -11.48 11.25
CA ARG A 157 0.02 -12.29 11.13
C ARG A 157 -0.23 -12.81 9.71
N LEU A 158 0.21 -12.05 8.70
CA LEU A 158 0.13 -12.47 7.30
C LEU A 158 1.30 -13.38 6.88
N GLY A 159 2.31 -13.57 7.73
CA GLY A 159 3.42 -14.51 7.50
C GLY A 159 4.63 -13.93 6.75
N TYR A 160 4.71 -12.60 6.61
CA TYR A 160 5.85 -11.93 5.96
C TYR A 160 7.02 -11.68 6.91
N ILE A 161 6.76 -11.67 8.22
CA ILE A 161 7.73 -11.38 9.28
C ILE A 161 7.60 -12.41 10.39
N SER A 162 8.73 -12.82 10.97
CA SER A 162 8.78 -13.78 12.07
C SER A 162 7.88 -13.36 13.23
N ASN A 163 7.17 -14.33 13.82
CA ASN A 163 6.32 -14.14 14.98
C ASN A 163 7.05 -14.34 16.33
N ASN A 164 8.34 -14.70 16.30
CA ASN A 164 9.13 -15.07 17.48
C ASN A 164 9.88 -13.87 18.09
N LEU A 165 9.41 -12.65 17.86
CA LEU A 165 10.16 -11.44 18.19
C LEU A 165 9.50 -10.72 19.38
N GLU A 166 10.20 -10.74 20.51
CA GLU A 166 9.83 -10.03 21.73
C GLU A 166 10.21 -8.53 21.67
N SER A 167 11.23 -8.17 20.87
CA SER A 167 11.69 -6.79 20.73
C SER A 167 10.87 -6.01 19.70
N GLY A 168 10.05 -5.10 20.26
CA GLY A 168 9.95 -3.68 19.88
C GLY A 168 9.64 -3.36 18.43
N PHE A 169 8.53 -2.63 18.21
CA PHE A 169 8.28 -1.97 16.94
C PHE A 169 9.45 -1.05 16.61
N ALA A 170 10.22 -1.51 15.63
CA ALA A 170 11.06 -0.76 14.74
C ALA A 170 12.18 0.05 15.45
N ASP A 171 13.43 -0.33 15.18
CA ASP A 171 14.55 0.49 15.60
C ASP A 171 14.70 1.63 14.61
N CYS A 172 14.38 2.86 15.05
CA CYS A 172 14.90 4.08 14.43
C CYS A 172 16.37 3.83 14.09
N THR A 173 16.75 3.97 12.82
CA THR A 173 18.15 3.76 12.49
C THR A 173 18.95 4.93 13.00
N SER A 174 19.98 4.66 13.79
CA SER A 174 20.87 5.71 14.31
C SER A 174 21.70 6.40 13.21
N GLN A 175 21.73 5.81 12.01
CA GLN A 175 22.46 6.32 10.85
C GLN A 175 21.53 6.95 9.81
N PRO A 176 21.88 8.15 9.31
CA PRO A 176 21.07 8.87 8.33
C PRO A 176 21.18 8.28 6.91
N MET A 177 22.22 7.49 6.64
CA MET A 177 22.49 6.94 5.32
C MET A 177 21.64 5.70 5.02
N MET A 178 21.09 5.61 3.81
CA MET A 178 20.46 4.42 3.25
C MET A 178 21.21 3.98 2.01
N GLU A 179 21.50 2.69 1.90
CA GLU A 179 22.15 2.10 0.73
C GLU A 179 21.08 1.58 -0.24
N ILE A 180 21.01 2.13 -1.44
CA ILE A 180 20.14 1.68 -2.51
C ILE A 180 20.90 0.68 -3.38
N ASP A 181 20.31 -0.49 -3.65
CA ASP A 181 20.80 -1.43 -4.65
C ASP A 181 20.40 -0.96 -6.05
N VAL A 182 21.28 -0.17 -6.67
CA VAL A 182 21.06 0.44 -7.99
C VAL A 182 20.95 -0.64 -9.08
N SER A 183 21.61 -1.78 -8.92
CA SER A 183 21.55 -2.88 -9.90
C SER A 183 20.15 -3.50 -9.92
N ARG A 184 19.62 -3.85 -8.74
CA ARG A 184 18.27 -4.42 -8.61
C ARG A 184 17.20 -3.40 -8.96
N LEU A 185 17.38 -2.16 -8.55
CA LEU A 185 16.48 -1.06 -8.89
C LEU A 185 16.40 -0.87 -10.41
N ASN A 186 17.53 -0.86 -11.11
CA ASN A 186 17.59 -0.78 -12.58
C ASN A 186 16.80 -1.91 -13.25
N GLU A 187 16.96 -3.16 -12.80
CA GLU A 187 16.26 -4.31 -13.37
C GLU A 187 14.73 -4.16 -13.29
N ILE A 188 14.23 -3.68 -12.15
CA ILE A 188 12.80 -3.44 -11.97
C ILE A 188 12.35 -2.25 -12.84
N CYS A 189 13.12 -1.16 -12.87
CA CYS A 189 12.81 0.00 -13.70
C CYS A 189 12.67 -0.37 -15.18
N MET A 190 13.52 -1.25 -15.73
CA MET A 190 13.46 -1.62 -17.15
C MET A 190 12.16 -2.32 -17.58
N ASN A 191 11.40 -2.86 -16.62
CA ASN A 191 10.17 -3.60 -16.88
C ASN A 191 8.90 -2.80 -16.52
N SER A 192 9.03 -1.49 -16.28
CA SER A 192 7.94 -0.65 -15.75
C SER A 192 7.98 0.74 -16.38
N SER A 193 6.88 1.18 -17.00
CA SER A 193 6.82 2.53 -17.57
C SER A 193 6.86 3.59 -16.47
N ILE A 194 6.17 3.33 -15.35
CA ILE A 194 6.15 4.19 -14.17
C ILE A 194 7.55 4.34 -13.56
N LEU A 195 8.30 3.25 -13.39
CA LEU A 195 9.62 3.31 -12.77
C LEU A 195 10.71 3.77 -13.75
N LEU A 196 10.48 3.74 -15.07
CA LEU A 196 11.33 4.43 -16.03
C LEU A 196 11.23 5.95 -15.88
N GLU A 197 10.05 6.51 -15.62
CA GLU A 197 9.89 7.94 -15.30
C GLU A 197 10.67 8.32 -14.03
N PHE A 198 10.61 7.49 -12.97
CA PHE A 198 11.41 7.69 -11.76
C PHE A 198 12.91 7.73 -12.07
N LYS A 199 13.39 6.79 -12.89
CA LYS A 199 14.79 6.72 -13.32
C LYS A 199 15.22 7.94 -14.10
N THR A 200 14.39 8.45 -15.00
CA THR A 200 14.66 9.68 -15.77
C THR A 200 14.67 10.91 -14.87
N LYS A 201 13.82 10.97 -13.84
CA LYS A 201 13.80 12.07 -12.88
C LYS A 201 15.03 12.09 -11.96
N HIS A 202 15.50 10.91 -11.57
CA HIS A 202 16.59 10.73 -10.60
C HIS A 202 17.84 10.10 -11.22
N LEU A 203 18.29 10.59 -12.38
CA LEU A 203 19.46 10.04 -13.10
C LEU A 203 20.72 9.98 -12.24
N GLU A 204 20.85 10.90 -11.28
CA GLU A 204 21.93 10.92 -10.32
C GLU A 204 22.03 9.62 -9.53
N LEU A 205 20.93 8.90 -9.28
CA LEU A 205 20.95 7.61 -8.57
C LEU A 205 21.49 6.46 -9.42
N PHE A 206 21.43 6.57 -10.75
CA PHE A 206 21.63 5.46 -11.69
C PHE A 206 22.96 5.51 -12.45
N SER A 207 24.00 6.12 -11.87
CA SER A 207 25.32 6.21 -12.50
C SER A 207 25.87 4.84 -12.94
N GLN A 208 26.33 4.72 -14.19
CA GLN A 208 26.54 3.46 -14.93
C GLN A 208 27.54 2.44 -14.34
N HIS A 209 28.23 2.76 -13.25
CA HIS A 209 29.22 1.86 -12.61
C HIS A 209 28.99 1.66 -11.10
N VAL A 210 27.90 2.19 -10.57
CA VAL A 210 27.60 2.15 -9.14
C VAL A 210 26.60 1.03 -8.89
N LYS A 211 27.05 -0.09 -8.29
CA LYS A 211 26.15 -1.18 -7.89
C LYS A 211 25.28 -0.80 -6.69
N GLN A 212 25.81 0.04 -5.80
CA GLN A 212 25.13 0.51 -4.60
C GLN A 212 25.39 1.99 -4.38
N LYS A 213 24.34 2.74 -4.04
CA LYS A 213 24.44 4.18 -3.81
C LYS A 213 23.94 4.52 -2.41
N SER A 214 24.79 5.18 -1.63
CA SER A 214 24.38 5.74 -0.35
C SER A 214 23.64 7.05 -0.57
N VAL A 215 22.49 7.21 0.07
CA VAL A 215 21.68 8.43 0.07
C VAL A 215 21.48 8.92 1.51
N ASP A 216 21.64 10.22 1.71
CA ASP A 216 21.45 10.84 3.01
C ASP A 216 19.96 11.12 3.27
N LEU A 217 19.46 10.59 4.38
CA LEU A 217 18.11 10.73 4.88
C LEU A 217 18.07 11.39 6.26
N SER A 218 19.11 12.14 6.65
CA SER A 218 19.30 12.81 7.95
C SER A 218 18.12 13.67 8.42
N GLN A 219 17.26 14.13 7.51
CA GLN A 219 16.04 14.89 7.83
C GLN A 219 14.82 14.01 8.15
N THR A 220 14.99 12.70 8.34
CA THR A 220 13.86 11.77 8.46
C THR A 220 14.07 10.67 9.51
N TYR A 221 12.97 10.24 10.15
CA TYR A 221 12.95 9.00 10.92
C TYR A 221 13.06 7.82 9.95
N LYS A 222 14.19 7.12 10.01
CA LYS A 222 14.43 5.93 9.19
C LYS A 222 14.07 4.71 10.00
N TRP A 223 13.23 3.88 9.42
CA TRP A 223 12.85 2.60 9.98
C TRP A 223 13.25 1.53 8.99
N GLY A 224 13.81 0.43 9.46
CA GLY A 224 14.05 -0.75 8.64
C GLY A 224 13.65 -2.00 9.40
N LEU A 225 13.29 -3.03 8.66
CA LEU A 225 13.11 -4.36 9.24
C LEU A 225 14.50 -4.95 9.51
N PRO A 226 14.80 -5.39 10.74
CA PRO A 226 15.98 -6.22 10.96
C PRO A 226 15.95 -7.41 9.99
N VAL A 227 17.08 -7.71 9.36
CA VAL A 227 17.17 -8.77 8.32
C VAL A 227 16.71 -10.11 8.88
N GLU A 228 17.07 -10.41 10.12
CA GLU A 228 16.71 -11.60 10.88
C GLU A 228 15.20 -11.78 11.07
N ASN A 229 14.42 -10.70 10.95
CA ASN A 229 12.97 -10.72 11.13
C ASN A 229 12.22 -11.10 9.85
N CYS A 230 12.87 -10.99 8.69
CA CYS A 230 12.24 -11.27 7.40
C CYS A 230 12.26 -12.77 7.10
N ILE A 231 11.08 -13.39 7.01
CA ILE A 231 10.98 -14.79 6.62
C ILE A 231 11.21 -14.91 5.11
N TYR A 232 11.95 -15.94 4.69
CA TYR A 232 12.19 -16.27 3.28
C TYR A 232 12.71 -15.09 2.44
N LEU A 233 13.87 -14.53 2.80
CA LEU A 233 14.53 -13.43 2.06
C LEU A 233 14.61 -13.65 0.53
N SER A 234 14.71 -14.91 0.09
CA SER A 234 14.71 -15.28 -1.34
C SER A 234 13.43 -14.90 -2.09
N GLN A 235 12.31 -14.69 -1.40
CA GLN A 235 11.03 -14.26 -1.97
C GLN A 235 10.95 -12.74 -2.16
N TRP A 236 11.95 -11.98 -1.70
CA TRP A 236 11.93 -10.53 -1.73
C TRP A 236 12.92 -9.94 -2.72
N ASN A 237 12.51 -8.86 -3.38
CA ASN A 237 13.40 -7.92 -4.04
C ASN A 237 13.82 -6.89 -3.01
N ILE A 238 15.05 -7.00 -2.51
CA ILE A 238 15.63 -6.04 -1.57
C ILE A 238 16.19 -4.87 -2.38
N LEU A 239 15.65 -3.67 -2.17
CA LEU A 239 16.01 -2.48 -2.95
C LEU A 239 16.80 -1.46 -2.15
N ALA A 240 16.62 -1.43 -0.84
CA ALA A 240 17.37 -0.53 0.02
C ALA A 240 17.63 -1.13 1.40
N THR A 241 18.82 -0.87 1.92
CA THR A 241 19.32 -1.34 3.21
C THR A 241 19.94 -0.23 4.04
N ALA A 242 20.26 -0.53 5.28
CA ALA A 242 20.71 0.39 6.30
C ALA A 242 21.58 -0.30 7.35
N GLU A 243 22.40 0.49 8.05
CA GLU A 243 23.25 0.00 9.15
C GLU A 243 24.08 -1.22 8.73
N GLU A 244 24.92 -1.04 7.71
CA GLU A 244 25.76 -2.12 7.16
C GLU A 244 24.92 -3.35 6.76
N ARG A 245 23.74 -3.09 6.18
CA ARG A 245 22.76 -4.09 5.74
C ARG A 245 22.10 -4.90 6.84
N LYS A 246 22.20 -4.50 8.12
CA LYS A 246 21.44 -5.14 9.21
C LYS A 246 19.94 -4.86 9.13
N LYS A 247 19.55 -3.76 8.46
CA LYS A 247 18.16 -3.35 8.33
C LYS A 247 17.75 -3.18 6.87
N ILE A 248 16.62 -3.77 6.49
CA ILE A 248 16.02 -3.66 5.17
C ILE A 248 14.99 -2.53 5.19
N CYS A 249 15.18 -1.54 4.33
CA CYS A 249 14.35 -0.33 4.29
C CYS A 249 13.29 -0.40 3.19
N MET A 250 13.58 -1.11 2.09
CA MET A 250 12.68 -1.23 0.95
C MET A 250 12.72 -2.65 0.39
N LEU A 251 11.56 -3.30 0.31
CA LEU A 251 11.42 -4.64 -0.25
C LEU A 251 10.08 -4.80 -0.99
N ILE A 252 10.10 -5.52 -2.11
CA ILE A 252 8.90 -5.88 -2.89
C ILE A 252 8.85 -7.39 -3.02
N HIS A 253 7.72 -7.99 -2.67
CA HIS A 253 7.56 -9.44 -2.75
C HIS A 253 7.54 -9.90 -4.20
N LYS A 254 8.26 -10.96 -4.55
CA LYS A 254 8.47 -11.37 -5.97
C LYS A 254 7.22 -11.91 -6.66
N THR A 255 6.28 -12.47 -5.89
CA THR A 255 5.12 -13.19 -6.44
C THR A 255 3.78 -12.66 -5.96
N GLU A 256 3.78 -11.67 -5.06
CA GLU A 256 2.58 -11.06 -4.48
C GLU A 256 2.71 -9.55 -4.53
N ARG A 257 1.57 -8.84 -4.57
CA ARG A 257 1.55 -7.38 -4.70
C ARG A 257 1.77 -6.73 -3.33
N VAL A 258 2.89 -7.03 -2.71
CA VAL A 258 3.22 -6.64 -1.33
C VAL A 258 4.53 -5.89 -1.31
N MET A 259 4.57 -4.76 -0.61
CA MET A 259 5.76 -3.94 -0.47
C MET A 259 5.93 -3.43 0.97
N PHE A 260 7.19 -3.33 1.39
CA PHE A 260 7.59 -2.41 2.44
C PHE A 260 8.39 -1.28 1.79
N THR A 261 8.03 -0.06 2.13
CA THR A 261 8.74 1.15 1.65
C THR A 261 9.43 1.81 2.83
N PRO A 262 10.54 2.53 2.66
CA PRO A 262 11.02 3.44 3.70
C PRO A 262 9.91 4.45 3.95
N TRP A 263 9.10 4.20 4.97
CA TRP A 263 8.02 5.12 5.29
C TRP A 263 8.53 6.18 6.25
N TYR A 264 8.51 7.40 5.76
CA TYR A 264 8.97 8.59 6.45
C TYR A 264 7.82 9.24 7.22
N GLY A 265 7.99 9.43 8.53
CA GLY A 265 7.32 10.50 9.25
C GLY A 265 7.99 11.81 8.86
N PHE A 266 7.41 12.55 7.92
CA PHE A 266 8.01 13.79 7.43
C PHE A 266 7.62 14.99 8.28
N SER A 267 8.63 15.76 8.68
CA SER A 267 8.61 17.20 8.45
C SER A 267 9.25 17.47 7.06
N HIS A 268 8.43 17.50 6.01
CA HIS A 268 8.60 18.15 4.69
C HIS A 268 9.97 18.23 3.95
N GLY A 269 11.00 17.43 4.24
CA GLY A 269 12.38 17.75 3.81
C GLY A 269 13.01 17.02 2.62
N ASN A 270 12.62 15.77 2.29
CA ASN A 270 13.36 14.95 1.31
C ASN A 270 12.48 14.52 0.12
N GLN A 271 12.71 15.16 -1.04
CA GLN A 271 11.96 14.90 -2.27
C GLN A 271 12.15 13.49 -2.81
N LEU A 272 13.39 12.96 -2.78
CA LEU A 272 13.69 11.62 -3.31
C LEU A 272 12.87 10.55 -2.57
N CYS A 273 12.77 10.68 -1.26
CA CYS A 273 11.96 9.82 -0.42
C CYS A 273 10.46 9.88 -0.75
N HIS A 274 9.94 11.08 -0.99
CA HIS A 274 8.56 11.25 -1.46
C HIS A 274 8.37 10.55 -2.81
N ASP A 275 9.29 10.77 -3.75
CA ASP A 275 9.26 10.16 -5.08
C ASP A 275 9.37 8.64 -5.01
N LEU A 276 10.26 8.08 -4.18
CA LEU A 276 10.34 6.63 -3.96
C LEU A 276 8.99 6.05 -3.53
N VAL A 277 8.35 6.63 -2.51
CA VAL A 277 7.03 6.15 -2.06
C VAL A 277 6.00 6.29 -3.19
N ARG A 278 5.95 7.47 -3.82
CA ARG A 278 4.97 7.82 -4.83
C ARG A 278 5.05 6.90 -6.05
N TYR A 279 6.23 6.78 -6.66
CA TYR A 279 6.44 5.97 -7.85
C TYR A 279 6.23 4.48 -7.59
N PHE A 280 6.74 3.97 -6.46
CA PHE A 280 6.60 2.55 -6.16
C PHE A 280 5.20 2.15 -5.74
N CYS A 281 4.44 3.02 -5.07
CA CYS A 281 3.02 2.76 -4.82
C CYS A 281 2.25 2.71 -6.14
N LYS A 282 2.47 3.67 -7.04
CA LYS A 282 1.82 3.68 -8.36
C LYS A 282 2.16 2.43 -9.17
N TYR A 283 3.44 2.04 -9.21
CA TYR A 283 3.90 0.80 -9.84
C TYR A 283 3.22 -0.46 -9.25
N LEU A 284 3.21 -0.58 -7.93
CA LEU A 284 2.60 -1.72 -7.23
C LEU A 284 1.11 -1.88 -7.57
N VAL A 285 0.42 -0.75 -7.72
CA VAL A 285 -1.03 -0.71 -7.94
C VAL A 285 -1.41 -0.84 -9.41
N LEU A 286 -0.61 -0.33 -10.34
CA LEU A 286 -0.97 -0.22 -11.77
C LEU A 286 -0.22 -1.15 -12.73
N GLU A 287 0.93 -1.70 -12.36
CA GLU A 287 1.73 -2.55 -13.26
C GLU A 287 2.14 -3.87 -12.60
N TYR A 288 2.49 -3.87 -11.32
CA TYR A 288 3.11 -5.04 -10.70
C TYR A 288 2.19 -6.24 -10.57
N LEU A 289 2.56 -7.33 -11.25
CA LEU A 289 1.83 -8.62 -11.26
C LEU A 289 0.35 -8.48 -11.62
N ILE A 290 -0.02 -7.40 -12.30
CA ILE A 290 -1.32 -7.29 -12.95
C ILE A 290 -1.23 -8.19 -14.17
N GLY A 291 -1.95 -9.32 -14.12
CA GLY A 291 -1.99 -10.24 -15.24
C GLY A 291 -2.43 -9.50 -16.49
N ASP A 292 -1.79 -9.80 -17.61
CA ASP A 292 -2.22 -9.26 -18.89
C ASP A 292 -3.63 -9.80 -19.16
N ASP A 293 -4.60 -8.88 -19.08
CA ASP A 293 -6.03 -9.17 -19.18
C ASP A 293 -6.38 -9.77 -20.56
N THR A 294 -5.41 -9.72 -21.49
CA THR A 294 -5.41 -10.41 -22.77
C THR A 294 -5.67 -11.90 -22.64
N VAL A 295 -5.12 -12.61 -21.64
CA VAL A 295 -5.35 -14.06 -21.50
C VAL A 295 -6.77 -14.36 -21.02
N PHE A 296 -7.29 -13.55 -20.10
CA PHE A 296 -8.68 -13.67 -19.65
C PHE A 296 -9.66 -13.30 -20.76
N LYS A 297 -9.45 -12.17 -21.45
CA LYS A 297 -10.24 -11.74 -22.62
C LYS A 297 -10.16 -12.76 -23.76
N THR A 298 -8.99 -13.34 -24.03
CA THR A 298 -8.84 -14.39 -25.05
C THR A 298 -9.60 -15.64 -24.65
N LYS A 299 -9.51 -16.09 -23.39
CA LYS A 299 -10.31 -17.23 -22.89
C LYS A 299 -11.81 -16.95 -22.90
N LEU A 300 -12.22 -15.72 -22.57
CA LEU A 300 -13.62 -15.30 -22.59
C LEU A 300 -14.15 -15.26 -24.02
N SER A 301 -13.40 -14.66 -24.96
CA SER A 301 -13.72 -14.64 -26.38
C SER A 301 -13.75 -16.04 -26.99
N GLN A 302 -12.82 -16.92 -26.62
CA GLN A 302 -12.83 -18.33 -27.05
C GLN A 302 -14.06 -19.06 -26.50
N LYS A 303 -14.41 -18.87 -25.22
CA LYS A 303 -15.62 -19.48 -24.62
C LYS A 303 -16.91 -18.93 -25.24
N TYR A 304 -16.93 -17.65 -25.60
CA TYR A 304 -18.04 -17.02 -26.32
C TYR A 304 -18.18 -17.58 -27.74
N GLN A 305 -17.08 -17.64 -28.50
CA GLN A 305 -17.03 -18.24 -29.85
C GLN A 305 -17.43 -19.72 -29.86
N ASN A 306 -17.14 -20.45 -28.77
CA ASN A 306 -17.49 -21.86 -28.63
C ASN A 306 -18.90 -22.10 -28.07
N PHE A 307 -19.76 -21.07 -27.97
CA PHE A 307 -21.13 -21.18 -27.42
C PHE A 307 -21.17 -21.77 -25.98
N GLN A 308 -20.09 -21.59 -25.19
CA GLN A 308 -20.02 -22.08 -23.81
C GLN A 308 -20.54 -21.04 -22.80
N LEU A 309 -21.02 -19.88 -23.27
CA LEU A 309 -21.51 -18.75 -22.47
C LEU A 309 -22.92 -18.29 -22.87
N CYS A 310 -23.73 -19.17 -23.48
CA CYS A 310 -25.05 -18.82 -24.05
C CYS A 310 -26.03 -18.15 -23.07
N ASP A 311 -25.81 -18.26 -21.76
CA ASP A 311 -26.68 -17.68 -20.73
C ASP A 311 -26.20 -16.31 -20.19
N ILE A 312 -25.07 -15.78 -20.68
CA ILE A 312 -24.56 -14.48 -20.23
C ILE A 312 -24.98 -13.39 -21.21
N VAL A 313 -26.00 -12.61 -20.85
CA VAL A 313 -26.36 -11.38 -21.55
C VAL A 313 -25.26 -10.35 -21.32
N VAL A 314 -24.39 -10.18 -22.31
CA VAL A 314 -23.41 -9.09 -22.34
C VAL A 314 -24.10 -7.87 -22.95
N THR A 315 -24.51 -6.90 -22.11
CA THR A 315 -24.90 -5.58 -22.60
C THR A 315 -23.63 -4.81 -22.97
N SER A 316 -23.35 -4.70 -24.27
CA SER A 316 -22.41 -3.70 -24.75
C SER A 316 -23.05 -2.33 -24.62
N ALA A 317 -22.42 -1.44 -23.86
CA ALA A 317 -22.75 -0.02 -23.92
C ALA A 317 -22.32 0.47 -25.30
N GLN A 318 -23.29 0.84 -26.15
CA GLN A 318 -23.02 1.53 -27.40
C GLN A 318 -22.63 2.98 -27.08
N GLU A 319 -21.57 3.45 -27.75
CA GLU A 319 -21.07 4.83 -27.74
C GLU A 319 -22.09 5.83 -28.32
#